data_AF-A0A4R2QXY1-F1
#
_entry.id   AF-A0A4R2QXY1-F1
#
_cell.length_a   1.000
_cell.length_b   1.000
_cell.length_c   1.000
_cell.angle_alpha   90.00
_cell.angle_beta   90.00
_cell.angle_gamma   90.00
#
_symmetry.space_group_name_H-M   'P 1'
#
loop_
_entity.id
_entity.type
_entity.pdbx_description
1 polymer ?
#
loop_
_entity_poly.entity_id
_entity_poly.type
_entity_poly.pdbx_seq_one_letter_code
_entity_poly.pdbx_strand_id
1 'polypeptide(L)'
;MRDVLDELSKRWDAGESVGLGTVVNTFRSAPRAPGAAMVVAEDDTVTGSVSGGCVEGAVYELGQQTIAEGTPVLQRYGVSDDDAFAIGLTCGGIIDIFVERVNRESFPELGAIAEAVRAGKPVAVATVIEHPDPAWLGNRLVVWPDRASGGLGSARADDAVADDTRGLLAGGRSATLHYGPDGQRRGEGMSVFVNSFQPPPRMLVFGAIDFAAAMARMGAYLGYQVTVCDARGVFATAARFPEADEVIVDWPHRYLEAEAAAGRVDERTVLAVLTHDPKFDVPLLEVALRLNVAYVGAMGSRRTHDDRLARLREVGLGEAELARLASPIGLDLGARTPEETAVSIAAEMIALRWGGRGERLAELSGPIHRDE
;
A
#
# COMPACT_ATOMS: atom_id res chain seq x y z
N MET A 1 -6.93 10.24 1.46
CA MET A 1 -6.63 10.87 2.75
C MET A 1 -5.19 11.35 2.83
N ARG A 2 -4.17 10.59 2.41
CA ARG A 2 -2.77 11.09 2.42
C ARG A 2 -2.62 12.42 1.66
N ASP A 3 -3.35 12.57 0.57
CA ASP A 3 -3.44 13.75 -0.29
C ASP A 3 -4.06 14.99 0.38
N VAL A 4 -4.92 14.80 1.39
CA VAL A 4 -5.61 15.89 2.11
C VAL A 4 -5.15 16.03 3.56
N LEU A 5 -4.22 15.17 4.02
CA LEU A 5 -3.84 15.06 5.43
C LEU A 5 -3.23 16.36 5.97
N ASP A 6 -2.44 17.07 5.15
CA ASP A 6 -1.81 18.32 5.58
C ASP A 6 -2.83 19.44 5.76
N GLU A 7 -3.79 19.59 4.85
CA GLU A 7 -4.86 20.58 4.99
C GLU A 7 -5.81 20.21 6.15
N LEU A 8 -6.16 18.93 6.28
CA LEU A 8 -6.96 18.41 7.38
C LEU A 8 -6.28 18.67 8.74
N SER A 9 -4.99 18.36 8.86
CA SER A 9 -4.18 18.62 10.07
C SER A 9 -4.12 20.11 10.39
N LYS A 10 -3.93 20.97 9.39
CA LYS A 10 -3.85 22.42 9.57
C LYS A 10 -5.15 23.00 10.13
N ARG A 11 -6.31 22.60 9.58
CA ARG A 11 -7.63 23.06 10.07
C ARG A 11 -7.95 22.51 11.46
N TRP A 12 -7.62 21.25 11.70
CA TRP A 12 -7.72 20.64 13.02
C TRP A 12 -6.83 21.36 14.07
N ASP A 13 -5.63 21.79 13.69
CA ASP A 13 -4.74 22.59 14.53
C ASP A 13 -5.28 24.00 14.82
N ALA A 14 -6.07 24.56 13.90
CA ALA A 14 -6.78 25.82 14.08
C ALA A 14 -8.03 25.69 14.96
N GLY A 15 -8.43 24.46 15.33
CA GLY A 15 -9.65 24.19 16.10
C GLY A 15 -10.93 24.26 15.27
N GLU A 16 -10.82 24.19 13.94
CA GLU A 16 -11.95 24.19 13.02
C GLU A 16 -12.62 22.82 12.95
N SER A 17 -13.91 22.81 12.60
CA SER A 17 -14.62 21.59 12.21
C SER A 17 -14.67 21.47 10.69
N VAL A 18 -14.43 20.26 10.19
CA VAL A 18 -14.52 19.96 8.75
C VAL A 18 -15.35 18.71 8.50
N GLY A 19 -15.99 18.65 7.35
CA GLY A 19 -16.61 17.45 6.80
C GLY A 19 -15.55 16.67 6.03
N LEU A 20 -15.29 15.42 6.43
CA LEU A 20 -14.37 14.53 5.75
C LEU A 20 -15.16 13.42 5.06
N GLY A 21 -15.20 13.46 3.72
CA GLY A 21 -15.73 12.38 2.90
C GLY A 21 -14.61 11.44 2.46
N THR A 22 -14.70 10.16 2.82
CA THR A 22 -13.70 9.13 2.48
C THR A 22 -14.36 8.02 1.67
N VAL A 23 -13.77 7.65 0.53
CA VAL A 23 -14.16 6.44 -0.22
C VAL A 23 -13.78 5.22 0.62
N VAL A 24 -14.76 4.44 1.07
CA VAL A 24 -14.53 3.27 1.94
C VAL A 24 -14.72 1.94 1.20
N ASN A 25 -15.48 1.97 0.11
CA ASN A 25 -15.66 0.81 -0.76
C ASN A 25 -15.88 1.24 -2.20
N THR A 26 -15.53 0.37 -3.14
CA THR A 26 -15.68 0.61 -4.57
C THR A 26 -16.08 -0.68 -5.27
N PHE A 27 -17.07 -0.62 -6.13
CA PHE A 27 -17.50 -1.73 -6.98
C PHE A 27 -17.40 -1.34 -8.44
N ARG A 28 -17.04 -2.32 -9.29
CA ARG A 28 -16.80 -2.11 -10.72
C ARG A 28 -15.69 -1.07 -10.94
N SER A 29 -15.59 -0.50 -12.13
CA SER A 29 -14.58 0.50 -12.49
C SER A 29 -14.88 1.85 -11.85
N ALA A 30 -14.66 1.98 -10.54
CA ALA A 30 -14.71 3.26 -9.84
C ALA A 30 -13.45 4.11 -10.13
N PRO A 31 -13.58 5.45 -10.18
CA PRO A 31 -12.49 6.33 -10.60
C PRO A 31 -11.41 6.58 -9.53
N ARG A 32 -11.71 6.33 -8.25
CA ARG A 32 -10.79 6.46 -7.12
C ARG A 32 -10.86 5.23 -6.23
N ALA A 33 -9.72 4.83 -5.66
CA ALA A 33 -9.61 3.68 -4.77
C ALA A 33 -10.06 4.01 -3.34
N PRO A 34 -10.39 2.99 -2.52
CA PRO A 34 -10.61 3.17 -1.09
C PRO A 34 -9.48 3.95 -0.42
N GLY A 35 -9.85 4.87 0.46
CA GLY A 35 -8.96 5.80 1.13
C GLY A 35 -8.81 7.15 0.42
N ALA A 36 -9.28 7.32 -0.83
CA ALA A 36 -9.41 8.64 -1.44
C ALA A 36 -10.35 9.52 -0.60
N ALA A 37 -10.02 10.79 -0.41
CA ALA A 37 -10.76 11.65 0.52
C ALA A 37 -10.94 13.07 -0.01
N MET A 38 -11.97 13.73 0.52
CA MET A 38 -12.30 15.12 0.26
C MET A 38 -12.63 15.80 1.58
N VAL A 39 -11.97 16.93 1.84
CA VAL A 39 -12.20 17.81 2.99
C VAL A 39 -13.10 18.94 2.53
N VAL A 40 -14.16 19.18 3.29
CA VAL A 40 -15.12 20.28 3.13
C VAL A 40 -15.04 21.13 4.39
N ALA A 41 -14.70 22.40 4.24
CA ALA A 41 -14.60 23.32 5.37
C ALA A 41 -15.84 24.22 5.49
N GLU A 42 -16.04 24.79 6.69
CA GLU A 42 -17.12 25.76 6.96
C GLU A 42 -17.04 27.02 6.10
N ASP A 43 -15.85 27.37 5.60
CA ASP A 43 -15.61 28.51 4.70
C ASP A 43 -15.85 28.17 3.21
N ASP A 44 -16.54 27.06 2.93
CA ASP A 44 -16.83 26.50 1.61
C ASP A 44 -15.59 26.02 0.82
N THR A 45 -14.39 26.05 1.41
CA THR A 45 -13.18 25.51 0.77
C THR A 45 -13.25 23.99 0.68
N VAL A 46 -12.90 23.46 -0.50
CA VAL A 46 -12.82 22.01 -0.77
C VAL A 46 -11.41 21.62 -1.16
N THR A 47 -10.88 20.57 -0.54
CA THR A 47 -9.56 20.00 -0.86
C THR A 47 -9.67 18.48 -1.04
N GLY A 48 -9.03 17.93 -2.08
CA GLY A 48 -9.10 16.50 -2.40
C GLY A 48 -10.21 16.15 -3.38
N SER A 49 -10.40 14.85 -3.62
CA SER A 49 -11.40 14.33 -4.55
C SER A 49 -11.70 12.86 -4.29
N VAL A 50 -12.98 12.51 -4.43
CA VAL A 50 -13.50 11.15 -4.22
C VAL A 50 -13.91 10.47 -5.53
N SER A 51 -14.14 11.21 -6.61
CA SER A 51 -14.55 10.61 -7.89
C SER A 51 -13.95 11.19 -9.16
N GLY A 52 -13.28 12.35 -9.08
CA GLY A 52 -12.76 13.06 -10.24
C GLY A 52 -13.80 13.92 -10.97
N GLY A 53 -14.94 14.21 -10.33
CA GLY A 53 -15.89 15.25 -10.77
C GLY A 53 -17.37 14.84 -10.78
N CYS A 54 -17.71 13.56 -10.63
CA CYS A 54 -19.10 13.09 -10.78
C CYS A 54 -19.98 13.33 -9.54
N VAL A 55 -19.46 13.11 -8.34
CA VAL A 55 -20.25 13.15 -7.09
C VAL A 55 -19.76 14.21 -6.10
N GLU A 56 -18.75 15.00 -6.47
CA GLU A 56 -18.10 16.00 -5.59
C GLU A 56 -19.11 17.01 -5.04
N GLY A 57 -20.06 17.47 -5.84
CA GLY A 57 -21.11 18.39 -5.38
C GLY A 57 -22.02 17.78 -4.32
N ALA A 58 -22.40 16.50 -4.49
CA ALA A 58 -23.23 15.79 -3.52
C ALA A 58 -22.49 15.53 -2.20
N VAL A 59 -21.20 15.17 -2.29
CA VAL A 59 -20.36 14.93 -1.11
C VAL A 59 -20.04 16.25 -0.40
N TYR A 60 -19.95 17.36 -1.14
CA TYR A 60 -19.83 18.70 -0.58
C TYR A 60 -21.05 19.07 0.27
N GLU A 61 -22.26 18.92 -0.28
CA GLU A 61 -23.50 19.20 0.44
C GLU A 61 -23.64 18.32 1.69
N LEU A 62 -23.33 17.03 1.56
CA LEU A 62 -23.34 16.09 2.69
C LEU A 62 -22.28 16.45 3.73
N GLY A 63 -21.10 16.92 3.31
CA GLY A 63 -20.06 17.42 4.21
C GLY A 63 -20.52 18.60 5.05
N GLN A 64 -21.15 19.61 4.42
CA GLN A 64 -21.72 20.76 5.13
C GLN A 64 -22.83 20.32 6.10
N GLN A 65 -23.68 19.38 5.69
CA GLN A 65 -24.73 18.83 6.55
C GLN A 65 -24.13 18.10 7.77
N THR A 66 -23.14 17.24 7.57
CA THR A 66 -22.49 16.49 8.64
C THR A 66 -21.74 17.40 9.62
N ILE A 67 -21.16 18.52 9.17
CA ILE A 67 -20.59 19.53 10.08
C ILE A 67 -21.67 20.07 11.03
N ALA A 68 -22.82 20.47 10.47
CA ALA A 68 -23.92 21.08 11.21
C ALA A 68 -24.61 20.08 12.16
N GLU A 69 -24.89 18.87 11.71
CA GLU A 69 -25.64 17.86 12.47
C GLU A 69 -24.75 17.02 13.40
N GLY A 70 -23.47 16.88 13.08
CA GLY A 70 -22.52 16.05 13.81
C GLY A 70 -22.73 14.54 13.68
N THR A 71 -23.65 14.10 12.81
CA THR A 71 -23.95 12.68 12.60
C THR A 71 -23.21 12.15 11.36
N PRO A 72 -22.36 11.12 11.49
CA PRO A 72 -21.69 10.50 10.34
C PRO A 72 -22.68 9.75 9.44
N VAL A 73 -22.39 9.72 8.13
CA VAL A 73 -23.25 9.08 7.12
C VAL A 73 -22.43 8.24 6.16
N LEU A 74 -22.85 7.01 5.92
CA LEU A 74 -22.36 6.20 4.80
C LEU A 74 -23.31 6.36 3.61
N GLN A 75 -22.82 6.91 2.50
CA GLN A 75 -23.61 7.15 1.31
C GLN A 75 -23.04 6.38 0.10
N ARG A 76 -23.90 5.59 -0.54
CA ARG A 76 -23.59 4.90 -1.81
C ARG A 76 -23.95 5.79 -2.99
N TYR A 77 -23.05 5.90 -3.96
CA TYR A 77 -23.25 6.56 -5.25
C TYR A 77 -22.94 5.59 -6.40
N GLY A 78 -23.79 5.56 -7.43
CA GLY A 78 -23.62 4.67 -8.56
C GLY A 78 -24.70 4.85 -9.62
N VAL A 79 -24.59 4.10 -10.72
CA VAL A 79 -25.66 4.05 -11.74
C VAL A 79 -26.70 3.02 -11.29
N SER A 80 -27.87 3.46 -10.84
CA SER A 80 -29.04 2.59 -10.70
C SER A 80 -29.85 2.64 -12.00
N ASP A 81 -30.19 1.48 -12.57
CA ASP A 81 -31.08 1.39 -13.74
C ASP A 81 -32.50 1.92 -13.46
N ASP A 82 -32.87 2.13 -12.18
CA ASP A 82 -34.23 2.48 -11.74
C ASP A 82 -34.45 3.96 -11.33
N ASP A 83 -33.40 4.78 -11.18
CA ASP A 83 -33.53 6.21 -10.86
C ASP A 83 -32.84 7.11 -11.91
N ALA A 84 -33.64 7.67 -12.80
CA ALA A 84 -33.22 8.67 -13.79
C ALA A 84 -32.72 10.00 -13.18
N PHE A 85 -32.72 10.13 -11.84
CA PHE A 85 -32.32 11.30 -11.07
C PHE A 85 -31.16 11.04 -10.08
N ALA A 86 -30.63 9.81 -9.99
CA ALA A 86 -29.51 9.52 -9.11
C ALA A 86 -28.20 10.13 -9.66
N ILE A 87 -27.45 10.83 -8.80
CA ILE A 87 -26.12 11.35 -9.13
C ILE A 87 -25.19 10.15 -9.31
N GLY A 88 -24.97 9.78 -10.56
CA GLY A 88 -24.26 8.57 -10.95
C GLY A 88 -22.84 8.82 -11.44
N LEU A 89 -22.01 7.79 -11.36
CA LEU A 89 -20.67 7.78 -11.93
C LEU A 89 -20.73 7.48 -13.43
N THR A 90 -20.16 8.37 -14.25
CA THR A 90 -20.17 8.21 -15.73
C THR A 90 -19.36 7.00 -16.21
N CYS A 91 -18.44 6.48 -15.39
CA CYS A 91 -17.65 5.29 -15.65
C CYS A 91 -18.40 3.96 -15.38
N GLY A 92 -19.64 4.01 -14.88
CA GLY A 92 -20.43 2.81 -14.53
C GLY A 92 -20.02 2.12 -13.22
N GLY A 93 -19.14 2.78 -12.44
CA GLY A 93 -18.74 2.35 -11.10
C GLY A 93 -19.81 2.57 -10.03
N ILE A 94 -19.59 2.00 -8.86
CA ILE A 94 -20.32 2.30 -7.61
C ILE A 94 -19.26 2.60 -6.54
N ILE A 95 -19.48 3.62 -5.72
CA ILE A 95 -18.61 3.97 -4.60
C ILE A 95 -19.42 4.20 -3.33
N ASP A 96 -18.88 3.75 -2.21
CA ASP A 96 -19.40 4.05 -0.89
C ASP A 96 -18.50 5.10 -0.25
N ILE A 97 -19.10 6.20 0.19
CA ILE A 97 -18.39 7.33 0.81
C ILE A 97 -18.91 7.50 2.23
N PHE A 98 -18.02 7.37 3.19
CA PHE A 98 -18.29 7.70 4.59
C PHE A 98 -17.95 9.17 4.84
N VAL A 99 -18.94 9.94 5.28
CA VAL A 99 -18.80 11.36 5.59
C VAL A 99 -18.93 11.55 7.11
N GLU A 100 -17.92 12.15 7.73
CA GLU A 100 -17.89 12.41 9.17
C GLU A 100 -17.42 13.83 9.49
N ARG A 101 -17.80 14.35 10.66
CA ARG A 101 -17.30 15.63 11.17
C ARG A 101 -16.00 15.40 11.93
N VAL A 102 -14.93 16.07 11.52
CA VAL A 102 -13.60 15.99 12.13
C VAL A 102 -13.24 17.32 12.79
N ASN A 103 -12.95 17.27 14.09
CA ASN A 103 -12.38 18.36 14.89
C ASN A 103 -11.56 17.78 16.06
N ARG A 104 -11.09 18.63 16.98
CA ARG A 104 -10.25 18.21 18.13
C ARG A 104 -10.99 17.31 19.11
N GLU A 105 -12.29 17.50 19.27
CA GLU A 105 -13.12 16.69 20.15
C GLU A 105 -13.50 15.35 19.50
N SER A 106 -13.87 15.37 18.22
CA SER A 106 -14.35 14.19 17.52
C SER A 106 -13.22 13.28 17.06
N PHE A 107 -12.01 13.80 16.81
CA PHE A 107 -10.85 13.01 16.39
C PHE A 107 -9.54 13.52 17.04
N PRO A 108 -9.34 13.29 18.35
CA PRO A 108 -8.20 13.83 19.09
C PRO A 108 -6.83 13.27 18.65
N GLU A 109 -6.79 12.06 18.07
CA GLU A 109 -5.55 11.42 17.62
C GLU A 109 -5.01 11.92 16.27
N LEU A 110 -5.75 12.78 15.55
CA LEU A 110 -5.38 13.20 14.19
C LEU A 110 -3.98 13.84 14.13
N GLY A 111 -3.59 14.63 15.13
CA GLY A 111 -2.25 15.20 15.22
C GLY A 111 -1.14 14.14 15.28
N ALA A 112 -1.34 13.08 16.07
CA ALA A 112 -0.39 11.97 16.18
C ALA A 112 -0.30 11.13 14.89
N ILE A 113 -1.42 11.00 14.17
CA ILE A 113 -1.44 10.36 12.84
C ILE A 113 -0.64 11.22 11.85
N ALA A 114 -0.89 12.53 11.79
CA ALA A 114 -0.18 13.43 10.88
C ALA A 114 1.33 13.43 11.15
N GLU A 115 1.75 13.45 12.41
CA GLU A 115 3.16 13.32 12.80
C GLU A 115 3.75 11.98 12.35
N ALA A 116 3.08 10.86 12.61
CA ALA A 116 3.54 9.54 12.21
C ALA A 116 3.71 9.44 10.68
N VAL A 117 2.73 9.92 9.92
CA VAL A 117 2.77 9.90 8.45
C VAL A 117 3.90 10.75 7.89
N ARG A 118 4.12 11.96 8.42
CA ARG A 118 5.24 12.83 8.02
C ARG A 118 6.60 12.24 8.39
N ALA A 119 6.68 11.54 9.52
CA ALA A 119 7.88 10.84 9.97
C ALA A 119 8.11 9.48 9.26
N GLY A 120 7.24 9.09 8.31
CA GLY A 120 7.33 7.79 7.63
C GLY A 120 7.07 6.59 8.55
N LYS A 121 6.40 6.79 9.69
CA LYS A 121 6.06 5.74 10.65
C LYS A 121 4.70 5.11 10.29
N PRO A 122 4.59 3.78 10.25
CA PRO A 122 3.33 3.08 10.02
C PRO A 122 2.24 3.45 11.02
N VAL A 123 1.05 3.78 10.51
CA VAL A 123 -0.17 3.96 11.32
C VAL A 123 -1.40 3.63 10.47
N ALA A 124 -2.43 3.06 11.07
CA ALA A 124 -3.73 2.85 10.43
C ALA A 124 -4.86 3.44 11.29
N VAL A 125 -5.94 3.85 10.63
CA VAL A 125 -7.17 4.30 11.28
C VAL A 125 -8.28 3.32 10.90
N ALA A 126 -8.90 2.68 11.89
CA ALA A 126 -10.01 1.78 11.73
C ALA A 126 -11.28 2.45 12.26
N THR A 127 -12.22 2.79 11.37
CA THR A 127 -13.45 3.52 11.70
C THR A 127 -14.67 2.64 11.48
N VAL A 128 -15.59 2.57 12.43
CA VAL A 128 -16.89 1.89 12.27
C VAL A 128 -17.75 2.72 11.33
N ILE A 129 -18.09 2.15 10.18
CA ILE A 129 -18.85 2.82 9.11
C ILE A 129 -20.29 2.29 8.99
N GLU A 130 -20.56 1.10 9.52
CA GLU A 130 -21.90 0.52 9.64
C GLU A 130 -22.00 -0.26 10.96
N HIS A 131 -23.11 -0.12 11.67
CA HIS A 131 -23.40 -0.83 12.90
C HIS A 131 -24.92 -0.80 13.21
N PRO A 132 -25.51 -1.81 13.90
CA PRO A 132 -26.94 -1.80 14.24
C PRO A 132 -27.29 -0.77 15.32
N ASP A 133 -26.32 -0.43 16.19
CA ASP A 133 -26.42 0.66 17.15
C ASP A 133 -25.73 1.91 16.58
N PRO A 134 -26.47 3.00 16.28
CA PRO A 134 -25.91 4.23 15.73
C PRO A 134 -24.84 4.89 16.61
N ALA A 135 -24.81 4.61 17.92
CA ALA A 135 -23.81 5.16 18.83
C ALA A 135 -22.38 4.66 18.54
N TRP A 136 -22.23 3.64 17.69
CA TRP A 136 -20.93 3.12 17.27
C TRP A 136 -20.39 3.79 16.00
N LEU A 137 -21.25 4.45 15.21
CA LEU A 137 -20.83 5.04 13.93
C LEU A 137 -19.80 6.14 14.15
N GLY A 138 -18.69 6.06 13.42
CA GLY A 138 -17.57 6.98 13.55
C GLY A 138 -16.63 6.69 14.73
N ASN A 139 -16.97 5.73 15.61
CA ASN A 139 -16.00 5.27 16.61
C ASN A 139 -14.80 4.66 15.89
N ARG A 140 -13.60 4.92 16.43
CA ARG A 140 -12.37 4.54 15.73
C ARG A 140 -11.27 4.09 16.66
N LEU A 141 -10.40 3.27 16.10
CA LEU A 141 -9.10 2.90 16.64
C LEU A 141 -8.00 3.44 15.74
N VAL A 142 -6.98 4.01 16.36
CA VAL A 142 -5.71 4.33 15.71
C VAL A 142 -4.70 3.27 16.10
N VAL A 143 -4.17 2.56 15.11
CA VAL A 143 -3.36 1.35 15.31
C VAL A 143 -1.96 1.58 14.75
N TRP A 144 -0.96 1.37 15.58
CA TRP A 144 0.46 1.29 15.23
C TRP A 144 0.93 -0.17 15.35
N PRO A 145 2.14 -0.51 14.87
CA PRO A 145 2.68 -1.86 15.00
C PRO A 145 2.71 -2.37 16.45
N ASP A 146 2.96 -1.48 17.42
CA ASP A 146 3.24 -1.79 18.82
C ASP A 146 2.11 -1.39 19.80
N ARG A 147 1.15 -0.57 19.37
CA ARG A 147 0.10 -0.02 20.25
C ARG A 147 -1.17 0.36 19.50
N ALA A 148 -2.24 0.66 20.23
CA ALA A 148 -3.46 1.25 19.69
C ALA A 148 -4.00 2.35 20.63
N SER A 149 -4.81 3.27 20.10
CA SER A 149 -5.51 4.34 20.83
C SER A 149 -6.94 4.47 20.32
N GLY A 150 -7.84 4.99 21.14
CA GLY A 150 -9.28 5.09 20.84
C GLY A 150 -10.07 3.89 21.37
N GLY A 151 -11.27 3.69 20.83
CA GLY A 151 -12.15 2.59 21.21
C GLY A 151 -13.38 2.55 20.31
N LEU A 152 -13.86 1.34 20.01
CA LEU A 152 -15.01 1.10 19.14
C LEU A 152 -16.32 1.01 19.91
N GLY A 153 -16.25 0.61 21.18
CA GLY A 153 -17.41 0.46 22.07
C GLY A 153 -17.37 -0.79 22.95
N SER A 154 -16.52 -1.77 22.62
CA SER A 154 -16.28 -2.95 23.46
C SER A 154 -14.84 -3.45 23.34
N ALA A 155 -14.32 -4.01 24.44
CA ALA A 155 -12.97 -4.59 24.45
C ALA A 155 -12.80 -5.72 23.44
N ARG A 156 -13.86 -6.49 23.15
CA ARG A 156 -13.81 -7.56 22.17
C ARG A 156 -13.67 -7.02 20.75
N ALA A 157 -14.47 -6.02 20.39
CA ALA A 157 -14.37 -5.35 19.11
C ALA A 157 -12.99 -4.68 18.97
N ASP A 158 -12.50 -4.06 20.04
CA ASP A 158 -11.21 -3.41 20.04
C ASP A 158 -10.06 -4.38 19.76
N ASP A 159 -10.03 -5.52 20.45
CA ASP A 159 -9.00 -6.55 20.27
C ASP A 159 -9.03 -7.15 18.86
N ALA A 160 -10.23 -7.52 18.37
CA ALA A 160 -10.39 -8.15 17.06
C ALA A 160 -10.00 -7.19 15.92
N VAL A 161 -10.52 -5.96 15.95
CA VAL A 161 -10.25 -4.97 14.91
C VAL A 161 -8.80 -4.52 14.95
N ALA A 162 -8.20 -4.33 16.14
CA ALA A 162 -6.80 -3.95 16.23
C ALA A 162 -5.86 -5.02 15.63
N ASP A 163 -6.12 -6.30 15.87
CA ASP A 163 -5.34 -7.41 15.33
C ASP A 163 -5.42 -7.46 13.79
N ASP A 164 -6.64 -7.44 13.24
CA ASP A 164 -6.86 -7.50 11.79
C ASP A 164 -6.33 -6.22 11.10
N THR A 165 -6.45 -5.06 11.75
CA THR A 165 -5.88 -3.78 11.29
C THR A 165 -4.35 -3.82 11.23
N ARG A 166 -3.66 -4.48 12.18
CA ARG A 166 -2.20 -4.63 12.10
C ARG A 166 -1.78 -5.48 10.89
N GLY A 167 -2.56 -6.50 10.55
CA GLY A 167 -2.34 -7.29 9.33
C GLY A 167 -2.44 -6.45 8.06
N LEU A 168 -3.53 -5.66 7.92
CA LEU A 168 -3.67 -4.73 6.79
C LEU A 168 -2.58 -3.65 6.76
N LEU A 169 -2.20 -3.13 7.93
CA LEU A 169 -1.14 -2.14 8.05
C LEU A 169 0.19 -2.74 7.57
N ALA A 170 0.59 -3.93 8.04
CA ALA A 170 1.84 -4.58 7.63
C ALA A 170 1.93 -4.75 6.10
N GLY A 171 0.83 -5.17 5.46
CA GLY A 171 0.73 -5.32 4.01
C GLY A 171 0.58 -3.99 3.23
N GLY A 172 0.41 -2.86 3.93
CA GLY A 172 0.18 -1.55 3.31
C GLY A 172 -1.14 -1.47 2.54
N ARG A 173 -2.20 -2.05 3.11
CA ARG A 173 -3.53 -2.16 2.50
C ARG A 173 -4.57 -1.39 3.30
N SER A 174 -5.51 -0.79 2.59
CA SER A 174 -6.74 -0.21 3.14
C SER A 174 -7.92 -1.00 2.61
N ALA A 175 -8.84 -1.38 3.48
CA ALA A 175 -10.00 -2.20 3.13
C ALA A 175 -11.11 -2.05 4.15
N THR A 176 -12.34 -2.39 3.76
CA THR A 176 -13.45 -2.57 4.69
C THR A 176 -13.46 -4.02 5.19
N LEU A 177 -13.52 -4.18 6.51
CA LEU A 177 -13.61 -5.47 7.21
C LEU A 177 -15.00 -5.65 7.81
N HIS A 178 -15.47 -6.89 7.89
CA HIS A 178 -16.82 -7.22 8.38
C HIS A 178 -16.79 -8.14 9.60
N TYR A 179 -17.65 -7.81 10.57
CA TYR A 179 -17.77 -8.50 11.84
C TYR A 179 -19.24 -8.59 12.29
N GLY A 180 -19.48 -9.41 13.31
CA GLY A 180 -20.69 -9.28 14.12
C GLY A 180 -20.68 -8.00 14.97
N PRO A 181 -21.82 -7.62 15.58
CA PRO A 181 -21.97 -6.34 16.29
C PRO A 181 -21.06 -6.13 17.51
N ASP A 182 -20.36 -7.17 17.98
CA ASP A 182 -19.42 -7.07 19.10
C ASP A 182 -18.03 -7.62 18.67
N GLY A 183 -17.67 -7.47 17.39
CA GLY A 183 -16.36 -7.89 16.88
C GLY A 183 -16.21 -9.39 16.66
N GLN A 184 -17.30 -10.14 16.52
CA GLN A 184 -17.23 -11.55 16.12
C GLN A 184 -16.68 -11.65 14.69
N ARG A 185 -15.50 -12.27 14.51
CA ARG A 185 -15.01 -12.63 13.16
C ARG A 185 -16.00 -13.57 12.47
N ARG A 186 -16.22 -13.35 11.16
CA ARG A 186 -17.23 -14.06 10.34
C ARG A 186 -18.68 -13.86 10.80
N GLY A 187 -18.95 -12.84 11.61
CA GLY A 187 -20.31 -12.37 11.86
C GLY A 187 -20.74 -11.31 10.84
N GLU A 188 -21.98 -10.84 10.98
CA GLU A 188 -22.56 -9.77 10.16
C GLU A 188 -23.15 -8.68 11.06
N GLY A 189 -23.18 -7.45 10.57
CA GLY A 189 -23.82 -6.31 11.23
C GLY A 189 -22.88 -5.14 11.53
N MET A 190 -21.57 -5.35 11.59
CA MET A 190 -20.58 -4.28 11.75
C MET A 190 -19.61 -4.25 10.56
N SER A 191 -19.46 -3.08 9.94
CA SER A 191 -18.44 -2.82 8.92
C SER A 191 -17.45 -1.78 9.45
N VAL A 192 -16.15 -2.07 9.31
CA VAL A 192 -15.06 -1.20 9.76
C VAL A 192 -14.14 -0.89 8.58
N PHE A 193 -14.00 0.37 8.22
CA PHE A 193 -13.04 0.79 7.21
C PHE A 193 -11.67 1.01 7.84
N VAL A 194 -10.67 0.30 7.35
CA VAL A 194 -9.27 0.45 7.73
C VAL A 194 -8.54 1.26 6.67
N ASN A 195 -8.00 2.41 7.07
CA ASN A 195 -7.17 3.28 6.24
C ASN A 195 -5.71 3.24 6.71
N SER A 196 -4.85 2.55 5.97
CA SER A 196 -3.44 2.33 6.33
C SER A 196 -2.51 3.36 5.70
N PHE A 197 -1.63 3.92 6.52
CA PHE A 197 -0.57 4.84 6.13
C PHE A 197 0.79 4.19 6.34
N GLN A 198 1.22 3.40 5.35
CA GLN A 198 2.59 2.89 5.28
C GLN A 198 3.52 3.87 4.56
N PRO A 199 4.81 4.00 4.94
CA PRO A 199 5.82 4.54 4.03
C PRO A 199 5.89 3.74 2.72
N PRO A 200 6.40 4.35 1.63
CA PRO A 200 6.68 3.63 0.39
C PRO A 200 7.44 2.32 0.66
N PRO A 201 7.09 1.20 0.01
CA PRO A 201 7.87 -0.03 0.12
C PRO A 201 9.27 0.18 -0.49
N ARG A 202 10.25 -0.61 -0.04
CA ARG A 202 11.64 -0.46 -0.52
C ARG A 202 11.96 -1.40 -1.67
N MET A 203 12.73 -0.90 -2.63
CA MET A 203 13.36 -1.70 -3.68
C MET A 203 14.87 -1.62 -3.51
N LEU A 204 15.51 -2.75 -3.19
CA LEU A 204 16.96 -2.84 -3.07
C LEU A 204 17.54 -3.48 -4.33
N VAL A 205 18.28 -2.69 -5.11
CA VAL A 205 18.92 -3.11 -6.36
C VAL A 205 20.40 -3.37 -6.12
N PHE A 206 20.82 -4.63 -6.20
CA PHE A 206 22.19 -5.04 -5.94
C PHE A 206 22.96 -5.28 -7.25
N GLY A 207 23.99 -4.46 -7.48
CA GLY A 207 24.79 -4.47 -8.70
C GLY A 207 24.54 -3.24 -9.57
N ALA A 208 25.47 -2.28 -9.55
CA ALA A 208 25.38 -0.99 -10.23
C ALA A 208 25.78 -1.06 -11.72
N ILE A 209 25.12 -1.94 -12.47
CA ILE A 209 25.27 -2.07 -13.92
C ILE A 209 24.20 -1.24 -14.66
N ASP A 210 24.26 -1.17 -15.98
CA ASP A 210 23.34 -0.32 -16.77
C ASP A 210 21.86 -0.75 -16.62
N PHE A 211 21.60 -2.04 -16.39
CA PHE A 211 20.25 -2.55 -16.06
C PHE A 211 19.70 -2.00 -14.74
N ALA A 212 20.57 -1.64 -13.79
CA ALA A 212 20.14 -1.07 -12.51
C ALA A 212 19.53 0.32 -12.67
N ALA A 213 19.96 1.12 -13.67
CA ALA A 213 19.37 2.43 -13.94
C ALA A 213 17.93 2.30 -14.46
N ALA A 214 17.70 1.36 -15.40
CA ALA A 214 16.35 1.05 -15.87
C ALA A 214 15.47 0.52 -14.72
N MET A 215 16.02 -0.35 -13.87
CA MET A 215 15.28 -0.88 -12.72
C MET A 215 14.98 0.21 -11.68
N ALA A 216 15.91 1.12 -11.40
CA ALA A 216 15.70 2.22 -10.46
C ALA A 216 14.57 3.14 -10.92
N ARG A 217 14.57 3.52 -12.21
CA ARG A 217 13.46 4.30 -12.81
C ARG A 217 12.12 3.57 -12.70
N MET A 218 12.11 2.27 -12.98
CA MET A 218 10.90 1.46 -12.88
C MET A 218 10.40 1.35 -11.44
N GLY A 219 11.31 1.15 -10.47
CA GLY A 219 11.00 1.13 -9.04
C GLY A 219 10.37 2.44 -8.57
N ALA A 220 10.99 3.57 -8.89
CA ALA A 220 10.48 4.89 -8.56
C ALA A 220 9.09 5.13 -9.19
N TYR A 221 8.90 4.75 -10.46
CA TYR A 221 7.61 4.85 -11.15
C TYR A 221 6.50 4.04 -10.47
N LEU A 222 6.83 2.85 -9.95
CA LEU A 222 5.90 2.00 -9.19
C LEU A 222 5.70 2.45 -7.72
N GLY A 223 6.35 3.55 -7.31
CA GLY A 223 6.23 4.10 -5.97
C GLY A 223 7.07 3.41 -4.90
N TYR A 224 8.14 2.71 -5.28
CA TYR A 224 9.13 2.19 -4.33
C TYR A 224 10.15 3.27 -3.96
N GLN A 225 10.64 3.22 -2.72
CA GLN A 225 11.87 3.89 -2.33
C GLN A 225 13.06 3.01 -2.77
N VAL A 226 13.85 3.48 -3.72
CA VAL A 226 14.88 2.70 -4.40
C VAL A 226 16.26 2.96 -3.82
N THR A 227 16.94 1.90 -3.39
CA THR A 227 18.37 1.93 -3.05
C THR A 227 19.17 1.10 -4.05
N VAL A 228 20.20 1.68 -4.65
CA VAL A 228 21.19 0.95 -5.48
C VAL A 228 22.44 0.69 -4.66
N CYS A 229 22.86 -0.58 -4.54
CA CYS A 229 24.03 -0.97 -3.76
C CYS A 229 25.05 -1.75 -4.62
N ASP A 230 26.32 -1.36 -4.59
CA ASP A 230 27.43 -2.08 -5.22
C ASP A 230 28.72 -1.89 -4.42
N ALA A 231 29.55 -2.93 -4.30
CA ALA A 231 30.81 -2.85 -3.57
C ALA A 231 31.85 -1.94 -4.23
N ARG A 232 31.63 -1.56 -5.50
CA ARG A 232 32.57 -0.78 -6.31
C ARG A 232 32.08 0.66 -6.43
N GLY A 233 32.74 1.57 -5.71
CA GLY A 233 32.37 3.00 -5.69
C GLY A 233 32.47 3.72 -7.05
N VAL A 234 33.23 3.19 -8.01
CA VAL A 234 33.27 3.72 -9.38
C VAL A 234 31.93 3.52 -10.12
N PHE A 235 31.20 2.45 -9.78
CA PHE A 235 29.92 2.13 -10.41
C PHE A 235 28.74 2.71 -9.66
N ALA A 236 28.71 2.60 -8.33
CA ALA A 236 27.66 3.13 -7.46
C ALA A 236 27.86 4.64 -7.21
N THR A 237 27.38 5.46 -8.14
CA THR A 237 27.43 6.93 -8.04
C THR A 237 26.07 7.55 -8.33
N ALA A 238 25.74 8.65 -7.64
CA ALA A 238 24.48 9.37 -7.86
C ALA A 238 24.31 9.85 -9.32
N ALA A 239 25.40 10.20 -10.00
CA ALA A 239 25.35 10.62 -11.40
C ALA A 239 24.88 9.51 -12.36
N ARG A 240 25.11 8.23 -12.02
CA ARG A 240 24.64 7.09 -12.84
C ARG A 240 23.22 6.65 -12.49
N PHE A 241 22.71 7.03 -11.32
CA PHE A 241 21.39 6.63 -10.82
C PHE A 241 20.64 7.84 -10.22
N PRO A 242 20.31 8.86 -11.04
CA PRO A 242 19.66 10.07 -10.53
C PRO A 242 18.24 9.83 -10.02
N GLU A 243 17.59 8.73 -10.40
CA GLU A 243 16.25 8.36 -9.93
C GLU A 243 16.25 7.40 -8.72
N ALA A 244 17.42 6.98 -8.23
CA ALA A 244 17.50 6.23 -6.98
C ALA A 244 17.48 7.20 -5.79
N ASP A 245 16.69 6.88 -4.75
CA ASP A 245 16.66 7.66 -3.50
C ASP A 245 18.00 7.58 -2.77
N GLU A 246 18.67 6.42 -2.86
CA GLU A 246 19.97 6.18 -2.24
C GLU A 246 20.91 5.39 -3.16
N VAL A 247 22.19 5.75 -3.16
CA VAL A 247 23.26 5.00 -3.84
C VAL A 247 24.35 4.67 -2.84
N ILE A 248 24.51 3.39 -2.56
CA ILE A 248 25.34 2.87 -1.47
C ILE A 248 26.55 2.12 -2.03
N VAL A 249 27.72 2.42 -1.46
CA VAL A 249 28.97 1.70 -1.73
C VAL A 249 29.27 0.76 -0.56
N ASP A 250 28.77 -0.48 -0.65
CA ASP A 250 29.04 -1.53 0.33
C ASP A 250 28.90 -2.91 -0.32
N TRP A 251 29.37 -3.94 0.39
CA TRP A 251 29.10 -5.31 0.05
C TRP A 251 27.59 -5.60 0.19
N PRO A 252 26.94 -6.12 -0.87
CA PRO A 252 25.50 -6.33 -0.88
C PRO A 252 24.93 -7.06 0.34
N HIS A 253 25.56 -8.16 0.77
CA HIS A 253 25.12 -8.94 1.93
C HIS A 253 25.23 -8.16 3.24
N ARG A 254 26.33 -7.43 3.45
CA ARG A 254 26.55 -6.63 4.67
C ARG A 254 25.53 -5.50 4.78
N TYR A 255 25.26 -4.82 3.67
CA TYR A 255 24.21 -3.80 3.62
C TYR A 255 22.85 -4.41 3.96
N LEU A 256 22.47 -5.51 3.30
CA LEU A 256 21.17 -6.16 3.53
C LEU A 256 21.00 -6.63 4.98
N GLU A 257 22.03 -7.22 5.58
CA GLU A 257 22.03 -7.63 7.00
C GLU A 257 21.85 -6.42 7.93
N ALA A 258 22.54 -5.31 7.66
CA ALA A 258 22.42 -4.09 8.45
C ALA A 258 21.02 -3.46 8.35
N GLU A 259 20.44 -3.43 7.14
CA GLU A 259 19.08 -2.94 6.92
C GLU A 259 18.03 -3.82 7.62
N ALA A 260 18.20 -5.15 7.55
CA ALA A 260 17.32 -6.09 8.23
C ALA A 260 17.42 -5.98 9.75
N ALA A 261 18.63 -5.91 10.31
CA ALA A 261 18.87 -5.74 11.74
C ALA A 261 18.31 -4.41 12.28
N ALA A 262 18.27 -3.37 11.43
CA ALA A 262 17.69 -2.08 11.76
C ALA A 262 16.16 -2.00 11.54
N GLY A 263 15.51 -3.11 11.17
CA GLY A 263 14.06 -3.15 10.94
C GLY A 263 13.60 -2.33 9.73
N ARG A 264 14.49 -2.08 8.76
CA ARG A 264 14.20 -1.33 7.53
C ARG A 264 13.89 -2.23 6.33
N VAL A 265 13.77 -3.54 6.55
CA VAL A 265 13.34 -4.54 5.56
C VAL A 265 12.07 -5.18 6.10
N ASP A 266 11.02 -5.17 5.30
CA ASP A 266 9.69 -5.67 5.63
C ASP A 266 9.14 -6.60 4.53
N GLU A 267 7.96 -7.16 4.77
CA GLU A 267 7.30 -8.09 3.83
C GLU A 267 6.90 -7.45 2.49
N ARG A 268 7.00 -6.13 2.35
CA ARG A 268 6.74 -5.39 1.10
C ARG A 268 8.03 -5.05 0.36
N THR A 269 9.18 -5.29 0.98
CA THR A 269 10.50 -5.01 0.39
C THR A 269 10.77 -5.97 -0.76
N VAL A 270 11.37 -5.46 -1.84
CA VAL A 270 11.72 -6.25 -3.04
C VAL A 270 13.20 -6.14 -3.34
N LEU A 271 13.82 -7.26 -3.70
CA LEU A 271 15.26 -7.36 -3.93
C LEU A 271 15.53 -7.75 -5.38
N ALA A 272 16.29 -6.92 -6.10
CA ALA A 272 16.72 -7.20 -7.47
C ALA A 272 18.24 -7.43 -7.50
N VAL A 273 18.66 -8.67 -7.63
CA VAL A 273 20.08 -9.07 -7.71
C VAL A 273 20.51 -9.05 -9.17
N LEU A 274 21.20 -7.97 -9.55
CA LEU A 274 21.66 -7.69 -10.92
C LEU A 274 23.16 -7.96 -11.11
N THR A 275 23.76 -8.68 -10.16
CA THR A 275 25.10 -9.25 -10.27
C THR A 275 25.04 -10.77 -10.42
N HIS A 276 26.04 -11.34 -11.07
CA HIS A 276 26.23 -12.80 -11.19
C HIS A 276 27.67 -13.19 -10.82
N ASP A 277 28.41 -12.30 -10.17
CA ASP A 277 29.72 -12.61 -9.62
C ASP A 277 29.52 -13.38 -8.30
N PRO A 278 29.96 -14.66 -8.22
CA PRO A 278 29.78 -15.51 -7.04
C PRO A 278 30.36 -14.93 -5.76
N LYS A 279 31.31 -13.98 -5.86
CA LYS A 279 31.85 -13.26 -4.70
C LYS A 279 30.79 -12.38 -4.01
N PHE A 280 29.75 -11.96 -4.73
CA PHE A 280 28.74 -11.04 -4.25
C PHE A 280 27.34 -11.65 -4.20
N ASP A 281 26.93 -12.39 -5.24
CA ASP A 281 25.53 -12.85 -5.34
C ASP A 281 25.21 -14.01 -4.38
N VAL A 282 26.12 -14.97 -4.20
CA VAL A 282 25.96 -16.10 -3.27
C VAL A 282 25.75 -15.64 -1.81
N PRO A 283 26.67 -14.86 -1.19
CA PRO A 283 26.46 -14.42 0.20
C PRO A 283 25.26 -13.49 0.35
N LEU A 284 24.91 -12.72 -0.68
CA LEU A 284 23.71 -11.88 -0.67
C LEU A 284 22.44 -12.72 -0.66
N LEU A 285 22.34 -13.71 -1.55
CA LEU A 285 21.16 -14.56 -1.68
C LEU A 285 20.98 -15.48 -0.48
N GLU A 286 22.08 -15.88 0.17
CA GLU A 286 22.03 -16.59 1.44
C GLU A 286 21.29 -15.80 2.53
N VAL A 287 21.52 -14.48 2.61
CA VAL A 287 20.78 -13.59 3.52
C VAL A 287 19.36 -13.38 3.00
N ALA A 288 19.22 -12.96 1.73
CA ALA A 288 17.95 -12.53 1.14
C ALA A 288 16.85 -13.60 1.22
N LEU A 289 17.17 -14.87 0.91
CA LEU A 289 16.19 -15.96 0.86
C LEU A 289 15.70 -16.41 2.25
N ARG A 290 16.37 -15.97 3.32
CA ARG A 290 15.98 -16.20 4.71
C ARG A 290 15.16 -15.05 5.31
N LEU A 291 15.11 -13.90 4.65
CA LEU A 291 14.31 -12.75 5.09
C LEU A 291 12.84 -12.92 4.69
N ASN A 292 11.93 -12.26 5.42
CA ASN A 292 10.53 -12.14 5.02
C ASN A 292 10.35 -10.89 4.14
N VAL A 293 10.47 -11.07 2.82
CA VAL A 293 10.40 -10.01 1.80
C VAL A 293 9.45 -10.45 0.68
N ALA A 294 8.85 -9.48 -0.02
CA ALA A 294 7.86 -9.73 -1.08
C ALA A 294 8.47 -10.45 -2.29
N TYR A 295 9.73 -10.16 -2.62
CA TYR A 295 10.34 -10.63 -3.85
C TYR A 295 11.87 -10.71 -3.75
N VAL A 296 12.44 -11.82 -4.23
CA VAL A 296 13.89 -11.98 -4.42
C VAL A 296 14.13 -12.43 -5.85
N GLY A 297 14.56 -11.51 -6.70
CA GLY A 297 14.84 -11.77 -8.11
C GLY A 297 16.34 -11.81 -8.38
N ALA A 298 16.80 -12.74 -9.22
CA ALA A 298 18.21 -12.81 -9.62
C ALA A 298 18.39 -12.93 -11.13
N MET A 299 19.02 -11.90 -11.70
CA MET A 299 19.31 -11.80 -13.13
C MET A 299 20.30 -12.88 -13.57
N GLY A 300 20.13 -13.41 -14.79
CA GLY A 300 21.06 -14.35 -15.39
C GLY A 300 20.43 -15.18 -16.50
N SER A 301 21.25 -15.69 -17.41
CA SER A 301 20.83 -16.72 -18.36
C SER A 301 20.39 -18.00 -17.63
N ARG A 302 19.70 -18.92 -18.32
CA ARG A 302 19.39 -20.25 -17.75
C ARG A 302 20.63 -20.98 -17.23
N ARG A 303 21.74 -20.92 -17.98
CA ARG A 303 23.03 -21.46 -17.53
C ARG A 303 23.54 -20.79 -16.25
N THR A 304 23.41 -19.47 -16.15
CA THR A 304 23.79 -18.71 -14.94
C THR A 304 22.90 -19.08 -13.75
N HIS A 305 21.62 -19.27 -13.99
CA HIS A 305 20.66 -19.73 -12.99
C HIS A 305 21.04 -21.12 -12.45
N ASP A 306 21.31 -22.09 -13.33
CA ASP A 306 21.68 -23.46 -12.94
C ASP A 306 22.97 -23.48 -12.10
N ASP A 307 24.00 -22.74 -12.54
CA ASP A 307 25.27 -22.59 -11.81
C ASP A 307 25.07 -21.91 -10.44
N ARG A 308 24.24 -20.87 -10.37
CA ARG A 308 23.89 -20.20 -9.13
C ARG A 308 23.17 -21.13 -8.15
N LEU A 309 22.18 -21.90 -8.62
CA LEU A 309 21.48 -22.85 -7.76
C LEU A 309 22.41 -23.92 -7.20
N ALA A 310 23.37 -24.41 -7.99
CA ALA A 310 24.38 -25.35 -7.51
C ALA A 310 25.19 -24.75 -6.34
N ARG A 311 25.71 -23.52 -6.51
CA ARG A 311 26.47 -22.83 -5.45
C ARG A 311 25.64 -22.52 -4.21
N LEU A 312 24.37 -22.14 -4.38
CA LEU A 312 23.48 -21.88 -3.23
C LEU A 312 23.20 -23.14 -2.42
N ARG A 313 23.07 -24.30 -3.09
CA ARG A 313 22.99 -25.60 -2.40
C ARG A 313 24.29 -25.95 -1.67
N GLU A 314 25.44 -25.66 -2.27
CA GLU A 314 26.75 -25.91 -1.65
C GLU A 314 26.94 -25.11 -0.34
N VAL A 315 26.38 -23.90 -0.25
CA VAL A 315 26.38 -23.10 1.00
C VAL A 315 25.21 -23.42 1.93
N GLY A 316 24.40 -24.45 1.61
CA GLY A 316 23.43 -25.04 2.52
C GLY A 316 22.00 -24.49 2.42
N LEU A 317 21.62 -23.79 1.34
CA LEU A 317 20.22 -23.41 1.13
C LEU A 317 19.39 -24.61 0.70
N GLY A 318 18.25 -24.82 1.37
CA GLY A 318 17.31 -25.88 1.08
C GLY A 318 16.34 -25.53 -0.05
N GLU A 319 15.66 -26.53 -0.62
CA GLU A 319 14.74 -26.32 -1.75
C GLU A 319 13.58 -25.37 -1.43
N ALA A 320 13.12 -25.30 -0.17
CA ALA A 320 12.08 -24.36 0.23
C ALA A 320 12.56 -22.89 0.18
N GLU A 321 13.82 -22.62 0.55
CA GLU A 321 14.43 -21.29 0.43
C GLU A 321 14.66 -20.95 -1.04
N LEU A 322 15.17 -21.92 -1.83
CA LEU A 322 15.44 -21.74 -3.26
C LEU A 322 14.16 -21.54 -4.09
N ALA A 323 13.03 -22.15 -3.70
CA ALA A 323 11.75 -21.98 -4.38
C ALA A 323 11.21 -20.53 -4.32
N ARG A 324 11.73 -19.71 -3.40
CA ARG A 324 11.39 -18.28 -3.29
C ARG A 324 12.15 -17.41 -4.29
N LEU A 325 13.18 -17.94 -4.95
CA LEU A 325 14.04 -17.19 -5.87
C LEU A 325 13.37 -17.09 -7.26
N ALA A 326 13.04 -15.87 -7.67
CA ALA A 326 12.65 -15.59 -9.06
C ALA A 326 13.91 -15.50 -9.94
N SER A 327 14.27 -16.62 -10.56
CA SER A 327 15.46 -16.70 -11.42
C SER A 327 15.26 -17.73 -12.55
N PRO A 328 15.58 -17.40 -13.82
CA PRO A 328 15.89 -16.07 -14.35
C PRO A 328 14.82 -15.03 -14.01
N ILE A 329 15.26 -13.81 -13.70
CA ILE A 329 14.39 -12.75 -13.18
C ILE A 329 13.40 -12.23 -14.23
N GLY A 330 12.16 -11.95 -13.82
CA GLY A 330 11.12 -11.32 -14.64
C GLY A 330 10.32 -12.30 -15.50
N LEU A 331 9.16 -11.84 -15.99
CA LEU A 331 8.30 -12.62 -16.88
C LEU A 331 8.94 -12.86 -18.25
N ASP A 332 8.56 -13.95 -18.91
CA ASP A 332 8.97 -14.25 -20.28
C ASP A 332 8.19 -13.38 -21.29
N LEU A 333 8.66 -12.14 -21.47
CA LEU A 333 8.14 -11.19 -22.47
C LEU A 333 8.97 -11.18 -23.76
N GLY A 334 10.01 -12.02 -23.86
CA GLY A 334 11.00 -11.94 -24.93
C GLY A 334 11.89 -10.68 -24.87
N ALA A 335 12.02 -10.06 -23.69
CA ALA A 335 12.77 -8.83 -23.46
C ALA A 335 14.25 -8.93 -23.89
N ARG A 336 14.79 -7.83 -24.43
CA ARG A 336 16.17 -7.75 -24.95
C ARG A 336 16.92 -6.52 -24.46
N THR A 337 16.23 -5.41 -24.24
CA THR A 337 16.85 -4.17 -23.73
C THR A 337 16.80 -4.12 -22.20
N PRO A 338 17.63 -3.28 -21.55
CA PRO A 338 17.51 -3.01 -20.13
C PRO A 338 16.11 -2.55 -19.71
N GLU A 339 15.47 -1.68 -20.49
CA GLU A 339 14.13 -1.17 -20.23
C GLU A 339 13.06 -2.26 -20.34
N GLU A 340 13.12 -3.09 -21.39
CA GLU A 340 12.19 -4.23 -21.54
C GLU A 340 12.37 -5.26 -20.42
N THR A 341 13.61 -5.48 -19.98
CA THR A 341 13.91 -6.36 -18.84
C THR A 341 13.38 -5.76 -17.54
N ALA A 342 13.52 -4.46 -17.32
CA ALA A 342 12.94 -3.80 -16.14
C ALA A 342 11.40 -3.92 -16.15
N VAL A 343 10.75 -3.81 -17.31
CA VAL A 343 9.30 -4.06 -17.47
C VAL A 343 8.95 -5.50 -17.13
N SER A 344 9.74 -6.49 -17.58
CA SER A 344 9.45 -7.90 -17.27
C SER A 344 9.59 -8.23 -15.78
N ILE A 345 10.58 -7.63 -15.10
CA ILE A 345 10.78 -7.76 -13.65
C ILE A 345 9.61 -7.11 -12.90
N ALA A 346 9.26 -5.88 -13.24
CA ALA A 346 8.13 -5.17 -12.66
C ALA A 346 6.81 -5.93 -12.83
N ALA A 347 6.56 -6.48 -14.03
CA ALA A 347 5.37 -7.26 -14.31
C ALA A 347 5.32 -8.54 -13.45
N GLU A 348 6.45 -9.21 -13.23
CA GLU A 348 6.53 -10.39 -12.36
C GLU A 348 6.24 -10.04 -10.90
N MET A 349 6.83 -8.94 -10.39
CA MET A 349 6.58 -8.45 -9.04
C MET A 349 5.09 -8.15 -8.79
N ILE A 350 4.44 -7.48 -9.75
CA ILE A 350 3.01 -7.18 -9.69
C ILE A 350 2.19 -8.46 -9.75
N ALA A 351 2.52 -9.38 -10.68
CA ALA A 351 1.82 -10.63 -10.84
C ALA A 351 1.86 -11.46 -9.55
N LEU A 352 3.03 -11.64 -8.93
CA LEU A 352 3.18 -12.42 -7.70
C LEU A 352 2.42 -11.79 -6.52
N ARG A 353 2.42 -10.46 -6.41
CA ARG A 353 1.68 -9.75 -5.36
C ARG A 353 0.17 -10.00 -5.41
N TRP A 354 -0.40 -10.13 -6.61
CA TRP A 354 -1.85 -10.24 -6.81
C TRP A 354 -2.31 -11.61 -7.34
N GLY A 355 -1.44 -12.63 -7.32
CA GLY A 355 -1.75 -13.96 -7.85
C GLY A 355 -2.00 -14.00 -9.37
N GLY A 356 -1.47 -13.02 -10.11
CA GLY A 356 -1.52 -12.96 -11.56
C GLY A 356 -0.60 -13.97 -12.23
N ARG A 357 -0.92 -14.32 -13.49
CA ARG A 357 -0.18 -15.33 -14.28
C ARG A 357 0.51 -14.77 -15.53
N GLY A 358 0.31 -13.49 -15.85
CA GLY A 358 0.85 -12.87 -17.07
C GLY A 358 0.11 -13.24 -18.37
N GLU A 359 -1.07 -13.85 -18.28
CA GLU A 359 -1.92 -14.20 -19.44
C GLU A 359 -2.61 -12.95 -20.04
N ARG A 360 -3.01 -13.03 -21.32
CA ARG A 360 -3.73 -11.93 -21.97
C ARG A 360 -5.14 -11.79 -21.38
N LEU A 361 -5.47 -10.61 -20.84
CA LEU A 361 -6.79 -10.35 -20.24
C LEU A 361 -7.96 -10.66 -21.18
N ALA A 362 -7.80 -10.48 -22.50
CA ALA A 362 -8.83 -10.77 -23.49
C ALA A 362 -9.21 -12.26 -23.60
N GLU A 363 -8.35 -13.16 -23.09
CA GLU A 363 -8.58 -14.61 -23.08
C GLU A 363 -9.11 -15.10 -21.73
N LEU A 364 -9.21 -14.21 -20.73
CA LEU A 364 -9.73 -14.51 -19.40
C LEU A 364 -11.20 -14.13 -19.28
N SER A 365 -11.90 -14.81 -18.36
CA SER A 365 -13.26 -14.47 -17.95
C SER A 365 -13.30 -14.13 -16.46
N GLY A 366 -14.31 -13.37 -16.04
CA GLY A 366 -14.47 -12.88 -14.67
C GLY A 366 -13.88 -11.48 -14.45
N PRO A 367 -13.82 -11.02 -13.18
CA PRO A 367 -13.29 -9.71 -12.83
C PRO A 367 -11.80 -9.56 -13.17
N ILE A 368 -11.42 -8.36 -13.66
CA ILE A 368 -10.01 -8.01 -13.93
C ILE A 368 -9.21 -7.92 -12.62
N HIS A 369 -9.81 -7.30 -11.62
CA HIS A 369 -9.28 -7.24 -10.26
C HIS A 369 -10.00 -8.31 -9.45
N ARG A 370 -9.25 -9.30 -8.97
CA ARG A 370 -9.79 -10.36 -8.11
C ARG A 370 -9.67 -9.90 -6.66
N ASP A 371 -10.75 -10.02 -5.92
CA ASP A 371 -10.70 -9.95 -4.47
C ASP A 371 -9.96 -11.21 -3.96
N GLU A 372 -9.10 -11.05 -2.95
CA GLU A 372 -8.28 -12.13 -2.40
C GLU A 372 -9.08 -13.29 -1.81
#